data_AF-A0A1I0EP56-F1
#
_entry.id   AF-A0A1I0EP56-F1
#
_cell.length_a   1.000
_cell.length_b   1.000
_cell.length_c   1.000
_cell.angle_alpha   90.00
_cell.angle_beta   90.00
_cell.angle_gamma   90.00
#
_symmetry.space_group_name_H-M   'P 1'
#
loop_
_entity.id
_entity.type
_entity.pdbx_description
1 polymer ?
#
loop_
_entity_poly.entity_id
_entity_poly.type
_entity_poly.pdbx_seq_one_letter_code
_entity_poly.pdbx_strand_id
1 'polypeptide(L)'
;MPVLRHAFILQAVQELGRFTSVLSRAREGTTLEAGLRSIREACVATLGMEFDTLTRFDAASVVGLFSHPEQARILARLVDEQARLFVSHGQLQAALGDSLYAGQLLACSRQRFGVPRDARAAETLQLEAGEPSPLV
;
A
#
# COMPACT_ATOMS: atom_id res chain seq x y z
N MET A 1 -18.19 -14.81 8.36
CA MET A 1 -17.97 -14.08 7.09
C MET A 1 -16.47 -13.82 6.79
N PRO A 2 -15.62 -14.83 6.63
CA PRO A 2 -14.21 -14.64 6.26
C PRO A 2 -14.01 -14.35 4.76
N VAL A 3 -14.87 -14.88 3.88
CA VAL A 3 -14.70 -14.79 2.41
C VAL A 3 -14.73 -13.34 1.90
N LEU A 4 -15.64 -12.50 2.42
CA LEU A 4 -15.75 -11.09 2.02
C LEU A 4 -14.51 -10.26 2.39
N ARG A 5 -13.85 -10.57 3.50
CA ARG A 5 -12.63 -9.85 3.93
C ARG A 5 -11.45 -10.13 2.99
N HIS A 6 -11.27 -11.38 2.57
CA HIS A 6 -10.19 -11.74 1.64
C HIS A 6 -10.44 -11.23 0.23
N ALA A 7 -11.68 -11.25 -0.25
CA ALA A 7 -12.05 -10.68 -1.54
C ALA A 7 -11.74 -9.17 -1.62
N PHE A 8 -12.01 -8.42 -0.54
CA PHE A 8 -11.68 -7.00 -0.47
C PHE A 8 -10.17 -6.75 -0.55
N ILE A 9 -9.36 -7.53 0.16
CA ILE A 9 -7.90 -7.35 0.16
C ILE A 9 -7.31 -7.78 -1.20
N LEU A 10 -7.84 -8.83 -1.83
CA LEU A 10 -7.44 -9.19 -3.21
C LEU A 10 -7.78 -8.10 -4.21
N GLN A 11 -8.96 -7.50 -4.12
CA GLN A 11 -9.34 -6.37 -4.95
C GLN A 11 -8.41 -5.18 -4.70
N ALA A 12 -8.05 -4.89 -3.45
CA ALA A 12 -7.08 -3.87 -3.10
C ALA A 12 -5.69 -4.10 -3.74
N VAL A 13 -5.21 -5.35 -3.74
CA VAL A 13 -3.94 -5.72 -4.39
C VAL A 13 -4.01 -5.54 -5.92
N GLN A 14 -5.12 -5.95 -6.53
CA GLN A 14 -5.34 -5.78 -7.97
C GLN A 14 -5.39 -4.29 -8.37
N GLU A 15 -6.09 -3.48 -7.59
CA GLU A 15 -6.13 -2.02 -7.78
C GLU A 15 -4.75 -1.39 -7.60
N LEU A 16 -3.96 -1.81 -6.61
CA LEU A 16 -2.58 -1.34 -6.47
C LEU A 16 -1.73 -1.67 -7.70
N GLY A 17 -1.89 -2.88 -8.27
CA GLY A 17 -1.23 -3.27 -9.52
C GLY A 17 -1.58 -2.34 -10.69
N ARG A 18 -2.84 -1.88 -10.78
CA ARG A 18 -3.26 -0.88 -11.77
C ARG A 18 -2.61 0.47 -11.50
N PHE A 19 -2.68 0.96 -10.26
CA PHE A 19 -2.15 2.27 -9.86
C PHE A 19 -0.63 2.37 -9.99
N THR A 20 0.14 1.34 -9.64
CA THR A 20 1.61 1.36 -9.77
C THR A 20 2.07 1.54 -11.22
N SER A 21 1.37 0.93 -12.18
CA SER A 21 1.65 1.11 -13.61
C SER A 21 1.32 2.52 -14.13
N VAL A 22 0.34 3.18 -13.53
CA VAL A 22 -0.08 4.55 -13.83
C VAL A 22 0.87 5.56 -13.18
N LEU A 23 1.19 5.37 -11.89
CA LEU A 23 2.12 6.21 -11.13
C LEU A 23 3.54 6.19 -11.73
N SER A 24 4.02 5.02 -12.17
CA SER A 24 5.33 4.91 -12.82
C SER A 24 5.40 5.69 -14.14
N ARG A 25 4.33 5.69 -14.94
CA ARG A 25 4.26 6.44 -16.21
C ARG A 25 4.06 7.93 -15.99
N ALA A 26 3.28 8.31 -14.98
CA ALA A 26 3.07 9.70 -14.59
C ALA A 26 4.39 10.38 -14.19
N ARG A 27 5.32 9.63 -13.57
CA ARG A 27 6.61 10.16 -13.09
C ARG A 27 7.50 10.78 -14.18
N GLU A 28 7.24 10.51 -15.46
CA GLU A 28 8.04 11.00 -16.60
C GLU A 28 7.58 12.35 -17.18
N GLY A 29 6.62 13.04 -16.54
CA GLY A 29 6.17 14.36 -17.01
C GLY A 29 5.02 15.00 -16.25
N THR A 30 4.61 14.42 -15.11
CA THR A 30 3.49 14.93 -14.30
C THR A 30 4.00 15.94 -13.27
N THR A 31 3.15 16.92 -12.95
CA THR A 31 3.46 17.87 -11.86
C THR A 31 3.47 17.15 -10.51
N LEU A 32 4.26 17.65 -9.56
CA LEU A 32 4.31 17.11 -8.20
C LEU A 32 2.91 16.96 -7.59
N GLU A 33 2.07 17.99 -7.71
CA GLU A 33 0.71 17.97 -7.16
C GLU A 33 -0.19 16.89 -7.76
N ALA A 34 -0.12 16.65 -9.07
CA ALA A 34 -0.91 15.62 -9.72
C ALA A 34 -0.43 14.21 -9.35
N GLY A 35 0.89 14.03 -9.19
CA GLY A 35 1.44 12.79 -8.66
C GLY A 35 0.99 12.52 -7.22
N LEU A 36 1.06 13.51 -6.32
CA LEU A 36 0.59 13.39 -4.94
C LEU A 36 -0.92 13.10 -4.87
N ARG A 37 -1.73 13.77 -5.71
CA ARG A 37 -3.17 13.48 -5.81
C ARG A 37 -3.44 12.04 -6.22
N SER A 38 -2.73 11.53 -7.22
CA SER A 38 -2.88 10.15 -7.69
C SER A 38 -2.55 9.13 -6.58
N ILE A 39 -1.57 9.43 -5.72
CA ILE A 39 -1.23 8.59 -4.56
C ILE A 39 -2.36 8.57 -3.53
N ARG A 40 -2.96 9.74 -3.23
CA ARG A 40 -4.12 9.82 -2.31
C ARG A 40 -5.31 9.03 -2.84
N GLU A 41 -5.63 9.18 -4.12
CA GLU A 41 -6.70 8.45 -4.79
C GLU A 41 -6.45 6.93 -4.76
N ALA A 42 -5.22 6.50 -5.04
CA ALA A 42 -4.83 5.09 -4.94
C ALA A 42 -4.99 4.54 -3.51
N CYS A 43 -4.65 5.33 -2.49
CA CYS A 43 -4.81 4.92 -1.09
C CYS A 43 -6.29 4.71 -0.73
N VAL A 44 -7.16 5.62 -1.14
CA VAL A 44 -8.61 5.47 -0.92
C VAL A 44 -9.16 4.28 -1.70
N ALA A 45 -8.78 4.11 -2.96
CA ALA A 45 -9.26 3.02 -3.80
C ALA A 45 -8.81 1.63 -3.31
N THR A 46 -7.60 1.53 -2.74
CA THR A 46 -7.03 0.25 -2.29
C THR A 46 -7.33 -0.05 -0.83
N LEU A 47 -7.15 0.92 0.07
CA LEU A 47 -7.27 0.72 1.52
C LEU A 47 -8.58 1.23 2.09
N GLY A 48 -9.37 1.99 1.33
CA GLY A 48 -10.57 2.65 1.84
C GLY A 48 -10.29 3.75 2.86
N MET A 49 -9.04 4.23 2.92
CA MET A 49 -8.57 5.17 3.93
C MET A 49 -7.74 6.29 3.30
N GLU A 50 -7.88 7.50 3.84
CA GLU A 50 -7.14 8.68 3.39
C GLU A 50 -5.65 8.56 3.68
N PHE A 51 -4.83 8.76 2.65
CA PHE A 51 -3.37 8.67 2.75
C PHE A 51 -2.81 9.63 3.80
N ASP A 52 -3.22 10.91 3.73
CA ASP A 52 -2.76 11.97 4.64
C ASP A 52 -3.17 11.71 6.09
N THR A 53 -4.21 10.89 6.34
CA THR A 53 -4.60 10.48 7.68
C THR A 53 -3.70 9.37 8.19
N LEU A 54 -3.46 8.34 7.36
CA LEU A 54 -2.60 7.22 7.75
C LEU A 54 -1.16 7.68 8.05
N THR A 55 -0.59 8.54 7.20
CA THR A 55 0.80 9.01 7.35
C THR A 55 1.03 9.98 8.51
N ARG A 56 -0.02 10.45 9.19
CA ARG A 56 0.10 11.25 10.43
C ARG A 56 0.38 10.40 11.66
N PHE A 57 0.05 9.11 11.63
CA PHE A 57 0.28 8.20 12.75
C PHE A 57 1.58 7.44 12.58
N ASP A 58 2.16 7.01 13.70
CA ASP A 58 3.33 6.15 13.67
C ASP A 58 3.01 4.79 13.01
N ALA A 59 4.03 4.16 12.43
CA ALA A 59 3.87 2.95 11.64
C ALA A 59 3.26 1.79 12.45
N ALA A 60 3.54 1.71 13.76
CA ALA A 60 3.02 0.63 14.60
C ALA A 60 1.51 0.80 14.83
N SER A 61 1.05 2.02 15.10
CA SER A 61 -0.38 2.36 15.20
C SER A 61 -1.13 2.07 13.91
N VAL A 62 -0.58 2.44 12.75
CA VAL A 62 -1.21 2.20 11.44
C VAL A 62 -1.31 0.72 11.13
N VAL A 63 -0.21 -0.03 11.28
CA VAL A 63 -0.21 -1.49 11.13
C VAL A 63 -1.16 -2.15 12.14
N GLY A 64 -1.32 -1.51 13.31
CA GLY A 64 -2.32 -1.80 14.33
C GLY A 64 -3.75 -1.94 13.81
N LEU A 65 -4.12 -1.12 12.83
CA LEU A 65 -5.45 -1.08 12.21
C LEU A 65 -5.66 -2.17 11.16
N PHE A 66 -4.57 -2.70 10.59
CA PHE A 66 -4.67 -3.65 9.50
C PHE A 66 -5.02 -5.05 9.96
N SER A 67 -5.88 -5.68 9.18
CA SER A 67 -6.29 -7.08 9.36
C SER A 67 -5.37 -8.05 8.63
N HIS A 68 -4.60 -7.58 7.65
CA HIS A 68 -3.73 -8.41 6.80
C HIS A 68 -2.42 -7.69 6.42
N PRO A 69 -1.27 -8.39 6.33
CA PRO A 69 0.02 -7.78 6.00
C PRO A 69 0.06 -7.07 4.64
N GLU A 70 -0.73 -7.50 3.65
CA GLU A 70 -0.81 -6.77 2.37
C GLU A 70 -1.30 -5.33 2.54
N GLN A 71 -2.15 -5.02 3.51
CA GLN A 71 -2.57 -3.63 3.72
C GLN A 71 -1.37 -2.75 4.12
N ALA A 72 -0.46 -3.29 4.92
CA ALA A 72 0.80 -2.62 5.27
C ALA A 72 1.74 -2.49 4.08
N ARG A 73 1.84 -3.53 3.23
CA ARG A 73 2.68 -3.51 2.01
C ARG A 73 2.15 -2.51 0.98
N ILE A 74 0.83 -2.44 0.80
CA ILE A 74 0.17 -1.47 -0.07
C ILE A 74 0.51 -0.06 0.39
N LEU A 75 0.30 0.27 1.67
CA LEU A 75 0.62 1.60 2.19
C LEU A 75 2.13 1.90 2.06
N ALA A 76 3.00 0.97 2.45
CA ALA A 76 4.43 1.14 2.32
C ALA A 76 4.86 1.41 0.87
N ARG A 77 4.22 0.76 -0.10
CA ARG A 77 4.48 1.01 -1.52
C ARG A 77 4.03 2.39 -1.95
N LEU A 78 2.85 2.84 -1.54
CA LEU A 78 2.35 4.18 -1.85
C LEU A 78 3.26 5.28 -1.26
N VAL A 79 3.73 5.09 -0.03
CA VAL A 79 4.70 5.99 0.61
C VAL A 79 6.05 5.98 -0.13
N ASP A 80 6.55 4.82 -0.55
CA ASP A 80 7.79 4.72 -1.35
C ASP A 80 7.64 5.41 -2.71
N GLU A 81 6.49 5.31 -3.37
CA GLU A 81 6.22 6.06 -4.61
C GLU A 81 6.17 7.57 -4.36
N GLN A 82 5.61 8.03 -3.23
CA GLN A 82 5.66 9.44 -2.83
C GLN A 82 7.11 9.91 -2.63
N ALA A 83 7.94 9.10 -1.96
CA ALA A 83 9.35 9.39 -1.78
C ALA A 83 10.07 9.54 -3.13
N ARG A 84 9.83 8.62 -4.07
CA ARG A 84 10.39 8.68 -5.43
C ARG A 84 9.95 9.91 -6.19
N LEU A 85 8.68 10.32 -6.04
CA LEU A 85 8.16 11.55 -6.63
C LEU A 85 8.84 12.79 -6.03
N PHE A 86 9.04 12.83 -4.71
CA PHE A 86 9.79 13.90 -4.07
C PHE A 86 11.24 13.96 -4.56
N VAL A 87 11.91 12.81 -4.77
CA VAL A 87 13.26 12.77 -5.38
C VAL A 87 13.25 13.38 -6.78
N SER A 88 12.29 13.01 -7.64
CA SER A 88 12.23 13.55 -9.01
C SER A 88 11.98 15.06 -9.08
N HIS A 89 11.43 15.65 -8.01
CA HIS A 89 11.21 17.09 -7.86
C HIS A 89 12.22 17.79 -6.91
N GLY A 90 13.31 17.12 -6.53
CA GLY A 90 14.39 17.71 -5.72
C GLY A 90 14.10 17.86 -4.22
N GLN A 91 13.00 17.30 -3.71
CA GLN A 91 12.58 17.37 -2.31
C GLN A 91 13.18 16.22 -1.47
N LEU A 92 14.51 16.16 -1.38
CA LEU A 92 15.22 15.02 -0.79
C LEU A 92 14.91 14.77 0.69
N GLN A 93 14.72 15.83 1.48
CA GLN A 93 14.42 15.69 2.91
C GLN A 93 13.05 15.02 3.14
N ALA A 94 12.04 15.42 2.36
CA ALA A 94 10.72 14.80 2.41
C ALA A 94 10.78 13.35 1.93
N ALA A 95 11.51 13.09 0.83
CA ALA A 95 11.72 11.74 0.33
C ALA A 95 12.38 10.79 1.34
N LEU A 96 13.37 11.29 2.11
CA LEU A 96 14.02 10.50 3.14
C LEU A 96 13.05 10.14 4.28
N GLY A 97 12.24 11.09 4.72
CA GLY A 97 11.21 10.86 5.73
C GLY A 97 10.23 9.77 5.31
N ASP A 98 9.72 9.86 4.08
CA ASP A 98 8.81 8.88 3.51
C ASP A 98 9.46 7.49 3.35
N SER A 99 10.69 7.43 2.84
CA SER A 99 11.43 6.16 2.69
C SER A 99 11.63 5.45 4.04
N LEU A 100 11.96 6.22 5.09
CA LEU A 100 12.09 5.68 6.45
C LEU A 100 10.75 5.19 6.98
N TYR A 101 9.68 5.95 6.78
CA TYR A 101 8.34 5.56 7.21
C TYR A 101 7.85 4.28 6.49
N ALA A 102 8.08 4.15 5.18
CA ALA A 102 7.79 2.93 4.42
C ALA A 102 8.55 1.72 4.99
N GLY A 103 9.83 1.89 5.33
CA GLY A 103 10.61 0.86 6.01
C GLY A 103 10.04 0.45 7.37
N GLN A 104 9.60 1.43 8.17
CA GLN A 104 8.97 1.19 9.47
C GLN A 104 7.65 0.43 9.34
N LEU A 105 6.80 0.77 8.35
CA LEU A 105 5.56 0.02 8.08
C LEU A 105 5.83 -1.46 7.81
N LEU A 106 6.85 -1.78 7.00
CA LEU A 106 7.22 -3.16 6.72
C LEU A 106 7.80 -3.88 7.96
N ALA A 107 8.60 -3.17 8.76
CA ALA A 107 9.13 -3.72 10.01
C ALA A 107 8.00 -4.04 11.01
N CYS A 108 7.08 -3.10 11.21
CA CYS A 108 5.91 -3.29 12.08
C CYS A 108 4.96 -4.38 11.55
N SER A 109 4.78 -4.49 10.22
CA SER A 109 4.01 -5.59 9.60
C SER A 109 4.59 -6.95 9.98
N ARG A 110 5.91 -7.13 9.83
CA ARG A 110 6.60 -8.37 10.17
C ARG A 110 6.51 -8.70 11.67
N GLN A 111 6.59 -7.69 12.53
CA GLN A 111 6.43 -7.86 13.97
C GLN A 111 5.01 -8.32 14.35
N ARG A 112 3.98 -7.80 13.68
CA ARG A 112 2.58 -8.13 13.97
C ARG A 112 2.12 -9.45 13.36
N PHE A 113 2.39 -9.67 12.08
CA PHE A 113 1.84 -10.78 11.31
C PHE A 113 2.79 -11.97 11.16
N GLY A 114 4.06 -11.79 11.53
CA GLY A 114 5.13 -12.76 11.36
C GLY A 114 5.78 -12.70 9.98
N VAL A 115 7.10 -12.89 9.93
CA VAL A 115 7.91 -12.84 8.69
C VAL A 115 7.42 -13.80 7.61
N PRO A 116 7.04 -15.07 7.90
CA PRO A 116 6.58 -15.99 6.86
C PRO A 116 5.28 -15.53 6.18
N ARG A 117 4.33 -15.01 6.96
CA ARG A 117 3.03 -14.54 6.45
C ARG A 117 3.15 -13.20 5.73
N ASP A 118 4.01 -12.32 6.20
CA ASP A 118 4.34 -11.07 5.52
C ASP A 118 5.05 -11.36 4.17
N ALA A 119 6.08 -12.22 4.16
CA ALA A 119 6.83 -12.56 2.95
C ALA A 119 5.95 -13.19 1.86
N ARG A 120 4.94 -13.97 2.25
CA ARG A 120 3.98 -14.63 1.37
C ARG A 120 2.60 -13.98 1.40
N ALA A 121 2.51 -12.69 1.69
CA ALA A 121 1.23 -12.03 1.93
C ALA A 121 0.26 -12.16 0.72
N ALA A 122 0.74 -11.96 -0.52
CA ALA A 122 -0.04 -12.17 -1.73
C ALA A 122 -0.49 -13.64 -1.94
N GLU A 123 0.42 -14.60 -1.72
CA GLU A 123 0.11 -16.04 -1.84
C GLU A 123 -0.90 -16.47 -0.76
N THR A 124 -0.75 -15.96 0.46
CA THR A 124 -1.64 -16.24 1.60
C THR A 124 -3.04 -15.71 1.32
N LEU A 125 -3.17 -14.51 0.76
CA LEU A 125 -4.48 -13.98 0.35
C LEU A 125 -5.16 -14.81 -0.72
N GLN A 126 -4.39 -15.26 -1.72
CA GLN A 126 -4.94 -16.04 -2.81
C GLN A 126 -5.44 -17.41 -2.31
N LEU A 127 -4.73 -18.02 -1.35
CA LEU A 127 -5.15 -19.25 -0.68
C LEU A 127 -6.37 -19.03 0.24
N GLU A 128 -6.38 -17.94 1.02
CA GLU A 128 -7.47 -17.64 1.97
C GLU A 128 -8.76 -17.18 1.28
N ALA A 129 -8.69 -16.64 0.07
CA ALA A 129 -9.85 -16.27 -0.72
C ALA A 129 -10.58 -17.45 -1.37
N GLY A 130 -9.93 -18.61 -1.47
CA GLY A 130 -10.46 -19.80 -2.17
C GLY A 130 -10.40 -19.69 -3.69
N GLU A 131 -10.58 -20.82 -4.40
CA GLU A 131 -10.75 -20.78 -5.85
C GLU A 131 -12.05 -20.06 -6.21
N PRO A 132 -12.07 -19.19 -7.25
CA PRO A 132 -13.30 -18.60 -7.72
C PRO A 132 -14.25 -19.73 -8.11
N SER A 133 -15.33 -19.90 -7.36
CA SER A 133 -16.41 -20.80 -7.74
C SER A 133 -16.88 -20.37 -9.14
N PRO A 134 -16.84 -21.24 -10.16
CA PRO A 134 -17.36 -20.90 -11.47
C PRO A 134 -18.84 -20.57 -11.27
N LEU A 135 -19.22 -19.34 -11.60
CA LEU A 135 -20.62 -18.93 -11.63
C LEU A 135 -21.35 -19.88 -12.61
N VAL A 136 -22.19 -20.75 -12.06
CA VAL A 136 -23.14 -21.60 -12.80
C VAL A 136 -24.34 -20.77 -13.19
#